data_AF-A0A914HTT3-F1
#
_entry.id   AF-A0A914HTT3-F1
#
_cell.length_a   1.000
_cell.length_b   1.000
_cell.length_c   1.000
_cell.angle_alpha   90.00
_cell.angle_beta   90.00
_cell.angle_gamma   90.00
#
_symmetry.space_group_name_H-M   'P 1'
#
loop_
_entity.id
_entity.type
_entity.pdbx_description
1 polymer ?
#
loop_
_entity_poly.entity_id
_entity_poly.type
_entity_poly.pdbx_seq_one_letter_code
_entity_poly.pdbx_strand_id
1 'polypeptide(L)'
;MELFFFRHAEYERLYNCTGLEINSIALERRQFVPESIAVCVLCAIYYHMRDNSCYKLLFYIGITDLGILWVPGLFSGWANLRGAVFCSYPTLMYFVGMASLGFWGAETIADLILAFHRCLDLVSPRFAHILFSGPRTSLWITGCSLYALYWALFMKPVVYSSIYFAWFFYPFADYRTGDDQHEEYEHWLHRVHNIAVALLSPLIYLIFAAKLFYDVRKSRRKFGAVLSEMDAVQIRVIVFDHFKIFIEVFFVSLINTLTGFLYVYIQNNEVNQWMITLAEFAWLHVHGIGNSALFLFN
;
A
#
# COMPACT_ATOMS: atom_id res chain seq x y z
N MET A 1 16.55 3.67 8.03
CA MET A 1 16.90 3.76 9.48
C MET A 1 18.37 3.46 9.78
N GLU A 2 19.02 2.53 9.06
CA GLU A 2 20.45 2.22 9.24
C GLU A 2 21.33 3.47 9.16
N LEU A 3 21.04 4.36 8.20
CA LEU A 3 21.74 5.63 8.04
C LEU A 3 21.73 6.51 9.31
N PHE A 4 20.59 6.55 10.01
CA PHE A 4 20.42 7.34 11.23
C PHE A 4 21.19 6.75 12.41
N PHE A 5 21.13 5.43 12.60
CA PHE A 5 21.69 4.77 13.76
C PHE A 5 23.18 4.43 13.62
N PHE A 6 23.64 4.07 12.42
CA PHE A 6 24.97 3.49 12.21
C PHE A 6 25.88 4.35 11.32
N ARG A 7 25.32 5.23 10.48
CA ARG A 7 26.08 6.13 9.59
C ARG A 7 25.75 7.59 9.84
N HIS A 8 25.78 7.99 11.11
CA HIS A 8 25.29 9.29 11.58
C HIS A 8 25.97 10.49 10.90
N ALA A 9 27.25 10.39 10.54
CA ALA A 9 27.96 11.46 9.82
C ALA A 9 27.41 11.71 8.40
N GLU A 10 26.94 10.66 7.71
CA GLU A 10 26.29 10.79 6.42
C GLU A 10 24.83 11.25 6.57
N TYR A 11 24.15 10.83 7.64
CA TYR A 11 22.85 11.36 8.02
C TYR A 11 22.93 12.87 8.29
N GLU A 12 23.87 13.35 9.10
CA GLU A 12 24.06 14.78 9.35
C GLU A 12 24.46 15.53 8.07
N ARG A 13 25.30 14.94 7.20
CA ARG A 13 25.60 15.55 5.88
C ARG A 13 24.33 15.82 5.06
N LEU A 14 23.37 14.90 5.11
CA LEU A 14 22.15 14.94 4.28
C LEU A 14 20.98 15.66 4.96
N TYR A 15 20.95 15.73 6.30
CA TYR A 15 19.76 16.10 7.08
C TYR A 15 20.03 17.06 8.26
N ASN A 16 21.18 17.75 8.31
CA ASN A 16 21.50 18.71 9.38
C ASN A 16 20.62 19.98 9.33
N CYS A 17 20.11 20.40 10.49
CA CYS A 17 19.24 21.56 10.68
C CYS A 17 19.76 22.57 11.70
N THR A 18 21.08 22.68 11.90
CA THR A 18 21.71 23.64 12.85
C THR A 18 21.20 25.08 12.68
N GLY A 19 20.55 25.63 13.73
CA GLY A 19 20.13 27.05 13.81
C GLY A 19 18.74 27.38 14.40
N LEU A 20 17.95 26.43 14.92
CA LEU A 20 16.54 26.65 15.32
C LEU A 20 16.20 26.13 16.74
N GLU A 21 15.46 26.94 17.53
CA GLU A 21 15.06 26.61 18.91
C GLU A 21 13.67 25.94 18.99
N ILE A 22 13.63 24.74 19.59
CA ILE A 22 12.50 23.78 19.54
C ILE A 22 11.62 23.79 20.82
N ASN A 23 12.04 24.49 21.88
CA ASN A 23 11.40 24.45 23.20
C ASN A 23 10.30 25.51 23.42
N SER A 24 9.76 26.12 22.36
CA SER A 24 8.78 27.20 22.47
C SER A 24 7.34 26.75 22.81
N ILE A 25 7.05 25.43 22.89
CA ILE A 25 5.69 24.91 23.15
C ILE A 25 5.73 23.70 24.12
N ALA A 26 4.91 23.73 25.18
CA ALA A 26 4.92 22.75 26.27
C ALA A 26 4.42 21.33 25.89
N LEU A 27 4.94 20.33 26.62
CA LEU A 27 4.81 18.87 26.39
C LEU A 27 3.36 18.35 26.49
N GLU A 28 2.53 18.98 27.32
CA GLU A 28 1.14 18.54 27.58
C GLU A 28 0.18 18.78 26.40
N ARG A 29 0.53 19.64 25.44
CA ARG A 29 -0.21 19.78 24.16
C ARG A 29 0.16 18.73 23.12
N ARG A 30 0.98 17.73 23.47
CA ARG A 30 1.61 16.79 22.53
C ARG A 30 1.18 15.33 22.72
N GLN A 31 0.18 15.04 23.55
CA GLN A 31 -0.26 13.67 23.85
C GLN A 31 -1.73 13.44 23.49
N PHE A 32 -1.99 12.43 22.66
CA PHE A 32 -3.31 11.97 22.22
C PHE A 32 -3.49 10.48 22.61
N VAL A 33 -3.87 10.29 23.87
CA VAL A 33 -4.03 8.97 24.53
C VAL A 33 -5.30 8.20 24.07
N PRO A 34 -6.46 8.83 23.82
CA PRO A 34 -7.68 8.13 23.41
C PRO A 34 -7.55 7.41 22.05
N GLU A 35 -6.88 8.05 21.09
CA GLU A 35 -6.65 7.52 19.74
C GLU A 35 -5.74 6.29 19.77
N SER A 36 -4.75 6.28 20.67
CA SER A 36 -3.86 5.14 20.89
C SER A 36 -4.61 3.93 21.47
N ILE A 37 -5.62 4.16 22.31
CA ILE A 37 -6.46 3.11 22.91
C ILE A 37 -7.44 2.54 21.86
N ALA A 38 -8.02 3.39 21.01
CA ALA A 38 -8.92 2.94 19.94
C ALA A 38 -8.23 1.99 18.95
N VAL A 39 -6.98 2.27 18.58
CA VAL A 39 -6.15 1.39 17.72
C VAL A 39 -5.86 0.04 18.39
N CYS A 40 -5.61 0.04 19.71
CA CYS A 40 -5.39 -1.21 20.47
C CYS A 40 -6.66 -2.07 20.59
N VAL A 41 -7.82 -1.45 20.78
CA VAL A 41 -9.12 -2.16 20.88
C VAL A 41 -9.54 -2.74 19.53
N LEU A 42 -9.33 -2.01 18.43
CA LEU A 42 -9.56 -2.54 17.08
C LEU A 42 -8.66 -3.74 16.81
N CYS A 43 -7.36 -3.67 17.15
CA CYS A 43 -6.44 -4.82 17.03
C CYS A 43 -6.93 -6.05 17.82
N ALA A 44 -7.50 -5.86 19.02
CA ALA A 44 -8.01 -6.95 19.85
C ALA A 44 -9.30 -7.59 19.31
N ILE A 45 -10.21 -6.79 18.74
CA ILE A 45 -11.45 -7.28 18.12
C ILE A 45 -11.15 -8.14 16.89
N TYR A 46 -10.19 -7.72 16.07
CA TYR A 46 -9.78 -8.50 14.90
C TYR A 46 -9.02 -9.79 15.25
N TYR A 47 -8.28 -9.81 16.36
CA TYR A 47 -7.58 -11.02 16.83
C TYR A 47 -8.53 -12.20 17.12
N HIS A 48 -9.80 -11.91 17.41
CA HIS A 48 -10.80 -12.91 17.79
C HIS A 48 -11.55 -13.57 16.59
N MET A 49 -11.34 -13.10 15.35
CA MET A 49 -12.04 -13.58 14.14
C MET A 49 -11.19 -14.59 13.33
N ARG A 50 -10.59 -15.58 13.99
CA ARG A 50 -9.49 -16.40 13.42
C ARG A 50 -9.88 -17.83 13.04
N ASP A 51 -10.84 -18.02 12.14
CA ASP A 51 -11.02 -19.32 11.47
C ASP A 51 -11.39 -19.16 9.99
N ASN A 52 -10.40 -18.82 9.16
CA ASN A 52 -10.31 -19.20 7.74
C ASN A 52 -8.95 -18.75 7.13
N SER A 53 -8.32 -19.61 6.31
CA SER A 53 -6.96 -19.41 5.76
C SER A 53 -6.83 -18.17 4.84
N CYS A 54 -7.93 -17.69 4.25
CA CYS A 54 -7.97 -16.48 3.40
C CYS A 54 -8.03 -15.18 4.24
N TYR A 55 -8.54 -15.24 5.47
CA TYR A 55 -8.75 -14.06 6.31
C TYR A 55 -7.44 -13.51 6.90
N LYS A 56 -6.40 -14.34 7.06
CA LYS A 56 -5.12 -13.89 7.65
C LYS A 56 -4.38 -12.90 6.74
N LEU A 57 -4.41 -13.13 5.43
CA LEU A 57 -3.76 -12.24 4.46
C LEU A 57 -4.58 -10.96 4.27
N LEU A 58 -5.91 -11.09 4.14
CA LEU A 58 -6.82 -9.94 4.09
C LEU A 58 -6.75 -9.09 5.36
N PHE A 59 -6.61 -9.72 6.52
CA PHE A 59 -6.44 -9.02 7.79
C PHE A 59 -5.10 -8.28 7.89
N TYR A 60 -4.01 -8.91 7.43
CA TYR A 60 -2.71 -8.26 7.33
C TYR A 60 -2.73 -7.04 6.41
N ILE A 61 -3.34 -7.18 5.22
CA ILE A 61 -3.53 -6.08 4.27
C ILE A 61 -4.35 -4.96 4.92
N GLY A 62 -5.49 -5.28 5.54
CA GLY A 62 -6.33 -4.27 6.19
C GLY A 62 -5.61 -3.50 7.31
N ILE A 63 -4.81 -4.16 8.15
CA ILE A 63 -3.97 -3.46 9.15
C ILE A 63 -2.94 -2.55 8.46
N THR A 64 -2.29 -3.06 7.43
CA THR A 64 -1.25 -2.33 6.69
C THR A 64 -1.83 -1.10 6.00
N ASP A 65 -3.01 -1.23 5.38
CA ASP A 65 -3.74 -0.12 4.75
C ASP A 65 -4.19 0.93 5.77
N LEU A 66 -4.69 0.51 6.94
CA LEU A 66 -5.01 1.45 8.02
C LEU A 66 -3.75 2.18 8.51
N GLY A 67 -2.63 1.47 8.62
CA GLY A 67 -1.34 2.01 9.00
C GLY A 67 -0.82 3.04 8.00
N ILE A 68 -0.90 2.74 6.70
CA ILE A 68 -0.41 3.65 5.67
C ILE A 68 -1.35 4.82 5.46
N LEU A 69 -2.68 4.66 5.53
CA LEU A 69 -3.67 5.75 5.40
C LEU A 69 -3.47 6.88 6.41
N TRP A 70 -2.88 6.57 7.56
CA TRP A 70 -2.48 7.59 8.52
C TRP A 70 -1.51 8.62 7.91
N VAL A 71 -0.67 8.23 6.95
CA VAL A 71 0.35 9.07 6.31
C VAL A 71 -0.24 10.06 5.28
N PRO A 72 -0.87 9.67 4.16
CA PRO A 72 -1.50 10.60 3.23
C PRO A 72 -2.75 11.27 3.78
N GLY A 73 -3.44 10.64 4.75
CA GLY A 73 -4.63 11.19 5.37
C GLY A 73 -4.31 12.18 6.50
N LEU A 74 -4.01 11.63 7.68
CA LEU A 74 -3.90 12.42 8.91
C LEU A 74 -2.60 13.22 8.99
N PHE A 75 -1.46 12.59 8.70
CA PHE A 75 -0.15 13.24 8.80
C PHE A 75 0.02 14.34 7.75
N SER A 76 -0.31 14.05 6.48
CA SER A 76 -0.23 15.06 5.40
C SER A 76 -1.19 16.22 5.65
N GLY A 77 -2.41 15.95 6.15
CA GLY A 77 -3.34 16.99 6.58
C GLY A 77 -2.79 17.86 7.72
N TRP A 78 -2.24 17.24 8.76
CA TRP A 78 -1.58 17.96 9.87
C TRP A 78 -0.39 18.80 9.39
N ALA A 79 0.48 18.22 8.57
CA ALA A 79 1.66 18.89 8.05
C ALA A 79 1.27 20.08 7.18
N ASN A 80 0.24 19.94 6.34
CA ASN A 80 -0.27 21.03 5.52
C ASN A 80 -0.86 22.18 6.34
N LEU A 81 -1.67 21.89 7.37
CA LEU A 81 -2.21 22.92 8.27
C LEU A 81 -1.12 23.72 9.00
N ARG A 82 0.07 23.13 9.15
CA ARG A 82 1.24 23.76 9.76
C ARG A 82 2.15 24.45 8.75
N GLY A 83 1.93 24.30 7.45
CA GLY A 83 2.89 24.68 6.42
C GLY A 83 4.24 23.97 6.60
N ALA A 84 4.21 22.72 7.08
CA ALA A 84 5.39 21.95 7.41
C ALA A 84 6.04 21.37 6.16
N VAL A 85 7.32 21.65 6.02
CA VAL A 85 8.24 21.07 5.03
C VAL A 85 9.28 20.23 5.75
N PHE A 86 10.10 19.47 5.00
CA PHE A 86 11.08 18.55 5.58
C PHE A 86 11.88 19.15 6.75
N CYS A 87 12.45 20.34 6.54
CA CYS A 87 13.28 21.03 7.53
C CYS A 87 12.53 21.52 8.78
N SER A 88 11.19 21.57 8.78
CA SER A 88 10.40 21.94 9.96
C SER A 88 10.43 20.85 11.04
N TYR A 89 10.40 19.59 10.62
CA TYR A 89 10.40 18.43 11.52
C TYR A 89 11.23 17.28 10.93
N PRO A 90 12.54 17.46 10.73
CA PRO A 90 13.38 16.56 9.93
C PRO A 90 13.37 15.13 10.47
N THR A 91 13.46 14.95 11.78
CA THR A 91 13.43 13.63 12.42
C THR A 91 12.06 12.98 12.28
N LEU A 92 10.97 13.72 12.53
CA LEU A 92 9.61 13.20 12.40
C LEU A 92 9.30 12.81 10.95
N MET A 93 9.57 13.70 9.99
CA MET A 93 9.33 13.45 8.57
C MET A 93 10.21 12.31 8.04
N TYR A 94 11.45 12.20 8.51
CA TYR A 94 12.32 11.07 8.17
C TYR A 94 11.71 9.74 8.63
N PHE A 95 11.29 9.62 9.90
CA PHE A 95 10.72 8.37 10.41
C PHE A 95 9.35 8.04 9.81
N VAL A 96 8.49 9.04 9.62
CA VAL A 96 7.19 8.84 8.95
C VAL A 96 7.40 8.42 7.50
N GLY A 97 8.36 9.03 6.81
CA GLY A 97 8.77 8.65 5.46
C GLY A 97 9.30 7.22 5.33
N MET A 98 10.14 6.80 6.28
CA MET A 98 10.63 5.41 6.35
C MET A 98 9.49 4.42 6.62
N ALA A 99 8.58 4.76 7.53
CA ALA A 99 7.41 3.93 7.83
C ALA A 99 6.48 3.83 6.61
N SER A 100 6.26 4.95 5.92
CA SER A 100 5.46 5.02 4.69
C SER A 100 5.98 4.04 3.63
N LEU A 101 7.28 4.07 3.33
CA LEU A 101 7.90 3.14 2.38
C LEU A 101 7.82 1.68 2.84
N GLY A 102 7.99 1.43 4.14
CA GLY A 102 7.83 0.10 4.71
C GLY A 102 6.42 -0.45 4.49
N PHE A 103 5.39 0.34 4.81
CA PHE A 103 3.99 -0.05 4.61
C PHE A 103 3.63 -0.19 3.14
N TRP A 104 4.13 0.69 2.26
CA TRP A 104 3.95 0.58 0.81
C TRP A 104 4.51 -0.74 0.28
N GLY A 105 5.72 -1.11 0.68
CA GLY A 105 6.33 -2.38 0.31
C GLY A 105 5.58 -3.60 0.87
N ALA A 106 5.07 -3.50 2.10
CA ALA A 106 4.28 -4.55 2.75
C ALA A 106 2.98 -4.83 1.99
N GLU A 107 2.24 -3.77 1.67
CA GLU A 107 0.92 -3.82 1.05
C GLU A 107 1.01 -4.33 -0.39
N THR A 108 1.80 -3.67 -1.24
CA THR A 108 1.94 -4.05 -2.65
C THR A 108 2.36 -5.52 -2.87
N ILE A 109 3.24 -6.06 -2.02
CA ILE A 109 3.62 -7.49 -2.08
C ILE A 109 2.51 -8.40 -1.54
N ALA A 110 1.84 -8.01 -0.45
CA ALA A 110 0.72 -8.78 0.09
C ALA A 110 -0.44 -8.87 -0.91
N ASP A 111 -0.71 -7.79 -1.64
CA ASP A 111 -1.70 -7.72 -2.71
C ASP A 111 -1.34 -8.62 -3.90
N LEU A 112 -0.06 -8.63 -4.33
CA LEU A 112 0.41 -9.55 -5.36
C LEU A 112 0.27 -11.01 -4.91
N ILE A 113 0.56 -11.32 -3.65
CA ILE A 113 0.39 -12.67 -3.09
C ILE A 113 -1.09 -13.05 -3.03
N LEU A 114 -1.98 -12.11 -2.66
CA LEU A 114 -3.43 -12.33 -2.65
C LEU A 114 -3.95 -12.57 -4.07
N ALA A 115 -3.50 -11.79 -5.04
CA ALA A 115 -3.80 -11.95 -6.47
C ALA A 115 -3.42 -13.36 -6.94
N PHE A 116 -2.18 -13.76 -6.62
CA PHE A 116 -1.63 -15.07 -6.97
C PHE A 116 -2.40 -16.20 -6.30
N HIS A 117 -2.75 -16.07 -5.03
CA HIS A 117 -3.58 -17.03 -4.31
C HIS A 117 -4.95 -17.21 -4.98
N ARG A 118 -5.65 -16.12 -5.27
CA ARG A 118 -6.97 -16.15 -5.95
C ARG A 118 -6.88 -16.78 -7.35
N CYS A 119 -5.83 -16.46 -8.09
CA CYS A 119 -5.57 -17.07 -9.40
C CYS A 119 -5.30 -18.56 -9.29
N LEU A 120 -4.47 -18.98 -8.33
CA LEU A 120 -4.17 -20.39 -8.11
C LEU A 120 -5.40 -21.16 -7.63
N ASP A 121 -6.23 -20.58 -6.77
CA ASP A 121 -7.44 -21.25 -6.28
C ASP A 121 -8.42 -21.54 -7.42
N LEU A 122 -8.52 -20.62 -8.39
CA LEU A 122 -9.34 -20.82 -9.59
C LEU A 122 -8.71 -21.81 -10.60
N VAL A 123 -7.40 -21.77 -10.80
CA VAL A 123 -6.71 -22.60 -11.81
C VAL A 123 -6.48 -24.02 -11.30
N SER A 124 -6.03 -24.15 -10.06
CA SER A 124 -5.78 -25.42 -9.39
C SER A 124 -5.90 -25.28 -7.86
N PRO A 125 -7.10 -25.54 -7.31
CA PRO A 125 -7.35 -25.49 -5.86
C PRO A 125 -6.38 -26.37 -5.04
N ARG A 126 -5.87 -27.46 -5.64
CA ARG A 126 -4.88 -28.35 -5.01
C ARG A 126 -3.57 -27.63 -4.74
N PHE A 127 -3.06 -26.86 -5.70
CA PHE A 127 -1.82 -26.09 -5.53
C PHE A 127 -2.04 -24.91 -4.58
N ALA A 128 -3.20 -24.23 -4.67
CA ALA A 128 -3.56 -23.18 -3.71
C ALA A 128 -3.55 -23.72 -2.27
N HIS A 129 -4.17 -24.87 -2.03
CA HIS A 129 -4.14 -25.51 -0.71
C HIS A 129 -2.73 -25.91 -0.26
N ILE A 130 -1.85 -26.37 -1.16
CA ILE A 130 -0.46 -26.71 -0.83
C ILE A 130 0.35 -25.47 -0.44
N LEU A 131 0.10 -24.32 -1.06
CA LEU A 131 0.89 -23.10 -0.82
C LEU A 131 0.33 -22.21 0.29
N PHE A 132 -0.99 -22.22 0.50
CA PHE A 132 -1.70 -21.23 1.31
C PHE A 132 -2.57 -21.81 2.44
N SER A 133 -2.40 -23.09 2.81
CA SER A 133 -3.15 -23.65 3.94
C SER A 133 -2.38 -23.63 5.27
N GLY A 134 -3.12 -23.31 6.34
CA GLY A 134 -2.70 -23.46 7.73
C GLY A 134 -1.55 -22.51 8.13
N PRO A 135 -0.42 -23.02 8.64
CA PRO A 135 0.71 -22.19 9.04
C PRO A 135 1.51 -21.63 7.86
N ARG A 136 1.36 -22.18 6.65
CA ARG A 136 2.10 -21.74 5.46
C ARG A 136 1.72 -20.33 5.01
N THR A 137 0.46 -19.94 5.16
CA THR A 137 0.01 -18.55 4.96
C THR A 137 0.75 -17.58 5.88
N SER A 138 1.10 -18.01 7.10
CA SER A 138 1.88 -17.20 8.02
C SER A 138 3.30 -16.96 7.52
N LEU A 139 3.90 -17.90 6.78
CA LEU A 139 5.23 -17.72 6.18
C LEU A 139 5.20 -16.65 5.10
N TRP A 140 4.15 -16.60 4.28
CA TRP A 140 3.95 -15.52 3.29
C TRP A 140 3.82 -14.15 3.97
N ILE A 141 3.02 -14.07 5.04
CA ILE A 141 2.87 -12.84 5.83
C ILE A 141 4.23 -12.43 6.44
N THR A 142 4.97 -13.36 7.03
CA THR A 142 6.33 -13.09 7.53
C THR A 142 7.25 -12.60 6.41
N GLY A 143 7.14 -13.17 5.20
CA GLY A 143 7.86 -12.68 4.02
C GLY A 143 7.52 -11.22 3.69
N CYS A 144 6.24 -10.86 3.66
CA CYS A 144 5.80 -9.47 3.47
C CYS A 144 6.37 -8.54 4.55
N SER A 145 6.32 -8.95 5.81
CA SER A 145 6.83 -8.15 6.93
C SER A 145 8.35 -7.99 6.90
N LEU A 146 9.10 -9.03 6.51
CA LEU A 146 10.55 -8.95 6.32
C LEU A 146 10.92 -8.02 5.17
N TYR A 147 10.15 -8.07 4.07
CA TYR A 147 10.32 -7.15 2.96
C TYR A 147 10.07 -5.70 3.38
N ALA A 148 8.96 -5.44 4.08
CA ALA A 148 8.64 -4.14 4.67
C ALA A 148 9.74 -3.63 5.60
N LEU A 149 10.27 -4.52 6.45
CA LEU A 149 11.37 -4.20 7.35
C LEU A 149 12.64 -3.83 6.56
N TYR A 150 12.94 -4.53 5.45
CA TYR A 150 14.04 -4.18 4.57
C TYR A 150 13.88 -2.75 4.02
N TRP A 151 12.70 -2.39 3.53
CA TRP A 151 12.41 -1.02 3.07
C TRP A 151 12.60 0.00 4.20
N ALA A 152 12.01 -0.25 5.37
CA ALA A 152 12.08 0.65 6.51
C ALA A 152 13.50 0.81 7.09
N LEU A 153 14.36 -0.21 6.97
CA LEU A 153 15.72 -0.16 7.51
C LEU A 153 16.73 0.41 6.55
N PHE A 154 16.70 0.02 5.27
CA PHE A 154 17.82 0.23 4.35
C PHE A 154 17.56 1.30 3.28
N MET A 155 16.31 1.69 3.06
CA MET A 155 16.01 2.71 2.05
C MET A 155 16.12 4.13 2.60
N LYS A 156 16.21 5.10 1.69
CA LYS A 156 16.06 6.52 1.99
C LYS A 156 14.55 6.86 2.02
N PRO A 157 14.08 7.71 2.93
CA PRO A 157 12.66 7.99 3.10
C PRO A 157 12.10 8.82 1.95
N VAL A 158 10.79 8.72 1.74
CA VAL A 158 10.01 9.78 1.11
C VAL A 158 9.69 10.83 2.16
N VAL A 159 9.73 12.11 1.82
CA VAL A 159 9.46 13.19 2.76
C VAL A 159 8.38 14.11 2.22
N TYR A 160 7.62 14.69 3.13
CA TYR A 160 6.48 15.52 2.78
C TYR A 160 6.87 16.98 2.58
N SER A 161 6.28 17.59 1.56
CA SER A 161 6.28 19.04 1.35
C SER A 161 4.85 19.58 1.36
N SER A 162 4.58 20.54 2.25
CA SER A 162 3.32 21.29 2.22
C SER A 162 3.22 22.29 1.05
N ILE A 163 4.34 22.65 0.41
CA ILE A 163 4.33 23.58 -0.74
C ILE A 163 3.64 22.92 -1.93
N TYR A 164 4.01 21.67 -2.19
CA TYR A 164 3.46 20.86 -3.27
C TYR A 164 2.31 19.95 -2.80
N PHE A 165 2.03 19.91 -1.50
CA PHE A 165 1.09 18.99 -0.88
C PHE A 165 1.41 17.53 -1.21
N ALA A 166 2.70 17.15 -1.26
CA ALA A 166 3.11 15.86 -1.80
C ALA A 166 4.38 15.29 -1.18
N TRP A 167 4.60 13.99 -1.44
CA TRP A 167 5.73 13.22 -0.95
C TRP A 167 6.82 13.07 -2.02
N PHE A 168 8.04 13.46 -1.68
CA PHE A 168 9.20 13.42 -2.58
C PHE A 168 10.36 12.64 -1.97
N PHE A 169 11.15 11.97 -2.81
CA PHE A 169 12.41 11.39 -2.33
C PHE A 169 13.46 12.47 -2.07
N TYR A 170 13.45 13.54 -2.87
CA TYR A 170 14.34 14.67 -2.70
C TYR A 170 13.79 15.65 -1.64
N PRO A 171 14.46 15.81 -0.48
CA PRO A 171 13.92 16.58 0.64
C PRO A 171 13.95 18.10 0.44
N PHE A 172 14.67 18.60 -0.55
CA PHE A 172 14.83 20.03 -0.82
C PHE A 172 14.13 20.47 -2.10
N ALA A 173 13.15 19.70 -2.58
CA ALA A 173 12.32 20.07 -3.75
C ALA A 173 11.73 21.49 -3.61
N ASP A 174 11.49 21.92 -2.37
CA ASP A 174 10.95 23.23 -1.99
C ASP A 174 11.92 24.41 -2.13
N TYR A 175 13.23 24.14 -2.14
CA TYR A 175 14.26 25.17 -1.93
C TYR A 175 15.33 25.21 -3.02
N ARG A 176 15.57 24.07 -3.70
CA ARG A 176 16.62 23.90 -4.69
C ARG A 176 16.06 23.20 -5.93
N THR A 177 15.39 23.98 -6.77
CA THR A 177 14.96 23.55 -8.11
C THR A 177 16.16 23.58 -9.07
N GLY A 178 16.37 22.48 -9.81
CA GLY A 178 17.40 22.38 -10.85
C GLY A 178 18.78 21.85 -10.43
N ASP A 179 18.91 21.28 -9.23
CA ASP A 179 20.16 20.63 -8.78
C ASP A 179 20.13 19.13 -9.15
N ASP A 180 21.14 18.63 -9.86
CA ASP A 180 21.25 17.26 -10.41
C ASP A 180 21.26 16.14 -9.34
N GLN A 181 21.15 16.49 -8.06
CA GLN A 181 21.25 15.56 -6.94
C GLN A 181 20.00 14.70 -6.71
N HIS A 182 18.94 14.83 -7.52
CA HIS A 182 17.68 14.11 -7.35
C HIS A 182 17.87 12.59 -7.39
N GLU A 183 18.78 12.11 -8.23
CA GLU A 183 19.08 10.68 -8.39
C GLU A 183 19.75 10.04 -7.16
N GLU A 184 20.39 10.83 -6.28
CA GLU A 184 21.04 10.28 -5.09
C GLU A 184 20.01 9.86 -4.04
N TYR A 185 18.82 10.47 -4.02
CA TYR A 185 17.80 10.24 -2.99
C TYR A 185 16.79 9.15 -3.36
N GLU A 186 16.47 8.99 -4.65
CA GLU A 186 15.65 7.88 -5.12
C GLU A 186 16.51 6.63 -5.34
N HIS A 187 16.27 5.59 -4.54
CA HIS A 187 16.96 4.31 -4.74
C HIS A 187 16.37 3.57 -5.95
N TRP A 188 17.20 3.12 -6.91
CA TRP A 188 16.75 2.44 -8.14
C TRP A 188 15.82 1.24 -7.92
N LEU A 189 15.98 0.57 -6.76
CA LEU A 189 15.14 -0.54 -6.32
C LEU A 189 13.66 -0.14 -6.18
N HIS A 190 13.36 1.10 -5.80
CA HIS A 190 11.99 1.63 -5.73
C HIS A 190 11.33 1.69 -7.09
N ARG A 191 12.07 2.18 -8.10
CA ARG A 191 11.60 2.18 -9.49
C ARG A 191 11.32 0.78 -10.00
N VAL A 192 12.23 -0.16 -9.74
CA VAL A 192 12.05 -1.56 -10.15
C VAL A 192 10.86 -2.21 -9.45
N HIS A 193 10.68 -1.97 -8.15
CA HIS A 193 9.51 -2.45 -7.39
C HIS A 193 8.21 -1.96 -8.00
N ASN A 194 8.07 -0.65 -8.21
CA ASN A 194 6.84 -0.06 -8.76
C ASN A 194 6.56 -0.55 -10.19
N ILE A 195 7.58 -0.69 -11.04
CA ILE A 195 7.42 -1.27 -12.38
C ILE A 195 6.97 -2.74 -12.30
N ALA A 196 7.57 -3.53 -11.41
CA ALA A 196 7.20 -4.93 -11.23
C ALA A 196 5.74 -5.08 -10.76
N VAL A 197 5.32 -4.29 -9.76
CA VAL A 197 3.93 -4.27 -9.28
C VAL A 197 2.96 -3.84 -10.39
N ALA A 198 3.30 -2.79 -11.15
CA ALA A 198 2.49 -2.27 -12.24
C ALA A 198 2.32 -3.26 -13.40
N LEU A 199 3.26 -4.18 -13.62
CA LEU A 199 3.18 -5.17 -14.69
C LEU A 199 2.59 -6.51 -14.21
N LEU A 200 2.98 -6.98 -13.03
CA LEU A 200 2.57 -8.29 -12.51
C LEU A 200 1.11 -8.29 -12.06
N SER A 201 0.65 -7.23 -11.39
CA SER A 201 -0.73 -7.11 -10.92
C SER A 201 -1.75 -7.27 -12.05
N PRO A 202 -1.72 -6.46 -13.15
CA PRO A 202 -2.67 -6.63 -14.24
C PRO A 202 -2.49 -7.97 -14.95
N LEU A 203 -1.28 -8.50 -15.08
CA LEU A 203 -1.05 -9.79 -15.72
C LEU A 203 -1.75 -10.94 -14.97
N ILE A 204 -1.61 -10.99 -13.65
CA ILE A 204 -2.25 -12.02 -12.81
C ILE A 204 -3.78 -11.92 -12.94
N TYR A 205 -4.32 -10.70 -12.94
CA TYR A 205 -5.77 -10.50 -13.06
C TYR A 205 -6.32 -10.74 -14.46
N LEU A 206 -5.54 -10.51 -15.52
CA LEU A 206 -5.91 -10.90 -16.87
C LEU A 206 -5.99 -12.43 -17.01
N ILE A 207 -5.06 -13.16 -16.39
CA ILE A 207 -5.11 -14.64 -16.35
C ILE A 207 -6.36 -15.10 -15.59
N PHE A 208 -6.64 -14.49 -14.43
CA PHE A 208 -7.85 -14.75 -13.65
C PHE A 208 -9.13 -14.50 -14.47
N ALA A 209 -9.22 -13.36 -15.15
CA ALA A 209 -10.36 -13.00 -16.00
C ALA A 209 -10.56 -14.00 -17.15
N ALA A 210 -9.47 -14.35 -17.84
CA ALA A 210 -9.51 -15.30 -18.94
C ALA A 210 -9.98 -16.68 -18.48
N LYS A 211 -9.49 -17.15 -17.32
CA LYS A 211 -9.89 -18.44 -16.75
C LYS A 211 -11.35 -18.44 -16.29
N LEU A 212 -11.78 -17.39 -15.60
CA LEU A 212 -13.16 -17.21 -15.17
C LEU A 212 -14.10 -17.21 -16.38
N PHE A 213 -13.76 -16.47 -17.44
CA PHE A 213 -14.55 -16.45 -18.67
C PHE A 213 -14.61 -17.82 -19.36
N TYR A 214 -13.49 -18.54 -19.41
CA TYR A 214 -13.44 -19.90 -19.94
C TYR A 214 -14.34 -20.86 -19.14
N ASP A 215 -14.27 -20.82 -17.81
CA ASP A 215 -15.07 -21.69 -16.95
C ASP A 215 -16.56 -21.36 -17.03
N VAL A 216 -16.93 -20.08 -17.08
CA VAL A 216 -18.32 -19.64 -17.29
C VAL A 216 -18.84 -20.14 -18.64
N ARG A 217 -18.04 -20.03 -19.71
CA ARG A 217 -18.42 -20.47 -21.06
C ARG A 217 -18.54 -21.99 -21.15
N LYS A 218 -17.63 -22.72 -20.50
CA LYS A 218 -17.64 -24.18 -20.40
C LYS A 218 -18.83 -24.67 -19.58
N SER A 219 -19.13 -24.00 -18.46
CA SER A 219 -20.35 -24.22 -17.70
C SER A 219 -21.56 -23.97 -18.58
N ARG A 220 -21.77 -22.79 -19.16
CA ARG A 220 -22.92 -22.53 -20.04
C ARG A 220 -23.15 -23.60 -21.12
N ARG A 221 -22.07 -24.15 -21.71
CA ARG A 221 -22.16 -25.27 -22.67
C ARG A 221 -22.58 -26.60 -22.06
N LYS A 222 -22.16 -26.93 -20.84
CA LYS A 222 -22.62 -28.11 -20.09
C LYS A 222 -24.02 -27.94 -19.50
N PHE A 223 -24.37 -26.72 -19.09
CA PHE A 223 -25.59 -26.35 -18.37
C PHE A 223 -26.81 -26.14 -19.26
N GLY A 224 -26.64 -26.02 -20.59
CA GLY A 224 -27.76 -26.04 -21.54
C GLY A 224 -28.42 -27.41 -21.71
N ALA A 225 -27.91 -28.46 -21.05
CA ALA A 225 -28.36 -29.84 -21.25
C ALA A 225 -29.31 -30.36 -20.16
N VAL A 226 -29.13 -30.04 -18.86
CA VAL A 226 -30.02 -30.45 -17.75
C VAL A 226 -29.73 -29.57 -16.52
N LEU A 227 -30.72 -28.88 -15.94
CA LEU A 227 -30.58 -28.34 -14.58
C LEU A 227 -31.92 -28.10 -13.85
N SER A 228 -31.93 -28.36 -12.53
CA SER A 228 -32.97 -27.90 -11.60
C SER A 228 -32.80 -26.39 -11.29
N GLU A 229 -33.88 -25.70 -10.89
CA GLU A 229 -33.82 -24.27 -10.55
C GLU A 229 -32.90 -23.96 -9.35
N MET A 230 -32.75 -24.89 -8.39
CA MET A 230 -31.90 -24.69 -7.20
C MET A 230 -30.41 -24.65 -7.54
N ASP A 231 -29.94 -25.56 -8.41
CA ASP A 231 -28.54 -25.58 -8.83
C ASP A 231 -28.20 -24.36 -9.71
N ALA A 232 -29.19 -23.84 -10.46
CA ALA A 232 -29.01 -22.62 -11.28
C ALA A 232 -28.75 -21.40 -10.41
N VAL A 233 -29.46 -21.29 -9.29
CA VAL A 233 -29.33 -20.18 -8.34
C VAL A 233 -27.95 -20.20 -7.67
N GLN A 234 -27.53 -21.36 -7.15
CA GLN A 234 -26.24 -21.48 -6.45
C GLN A 234 -25.05 -21.13 -7.38
N ILE A 235 -25.11 -21.50 -8.65
CA ILE A 235 -24.06 -21.19 -9.62
C ILE A 235 -24.07 -19.72 -10.00
N ARG A 236 -25.25 -19.11 -10.17
CA ARG A 236 -25.35 -17.67 -10.42
C ARG A 236 -24.76 -16.87 -9.27
N VAL A 237 -24.98 -17.28 -8.03
CA VAL A 237 -24.37 -16.65 -6.84
C VAL A 237 -22.85 -16.76 -6.91
N ILE A 238 -22.30 -17.95 -7.12
CA ILE A 238 -20.83 -18.16 -7.20
C ILE A 238 -20.20 -17.34 -8.35
N VAL A 239 -20.82 -17.31 -9.53
CA VAL A 239 -20.31 -16.51 -10.66
C VAL A 239 -20.40 -15.02 -10.37
N PHE A 240 -21.47 -14.57 -9.71
CA PHE A 240 -21.66 -13.17 -9.35
C PHE A 240 -20.63 -12.72 -8.30
N ASP A 241 -20.35 -13.54 -7.30
CA ASP A 241 -19.35 -13.23 -6.27
C ASP A 241 -17.94 -13.18 -6.86
N HIS A 242 -17.57 -14.12 -7.73
CA HIS A 242 -16.28 -14.05 -8.43
C HIS A 242 -16.19 -12.85 -9.38
N PHE A 243 -17.29 -12.46 -10.02
CA PHE A 243 -17.32 -11.29 -10.90
C PHE A 243 -17.20 -9.97 -10.13
N LYS A 244 -17.81 -9.87 -8.95
CA LYS A 244 -17.64 -8.72 -8.04
C LYS A 244 -16.20 -8.58 -7.60
N ILE A 245 -15.61 -9.66 -7.10
CA ILE A 245 -14.20 -9.70 -6.68
C ILE A 245 -13.29 -9.31 -7.85
N PHE A 246 -13.59 -9.77 -9.06
CA PHE A 246 -12.85 -9.37 -10.25
C PHE A 246 -12.89 -7.87 -10.51
N ILE A 247 -14.08 -7.27 -10.48
CA ILE A 247 -14.26 -5.83 -10.74
C ILE A 247 -13.52 -4.99 -9.69
N GLU A 248 -13.74 -5.29 -8.41
CA GLU A 248 -13.10 -4.60 -7.29
C GLU A 248 -11.59 -4.53 -7.47
N VAL A 249 -11.01 -5.70 -7.71
CA VAL A 249 -9.57 -5.89 -7.77
C VAL A 249 -8.97 -5.32 -9.05
N PHE A 250 -9.72 -5.36 -10.15
CA PHE A 250 -9.34 -4.68 -11.40
C PHE A 250 -9.23 -3.16 -11.18
N PHE A 251 -10.20 -2.56 -10.48
CA PHE A 251 -10.17 -1.13 -10.16
C PHE A 251 -9.01 -0.78 -9.21
N VAL A 252 -8.79 -1.56 -8.15
CA VAL A 252 -7.65 -1.36 -7.24
C VAL A 252 -6.32 -1.46 -8.00
N SER A 253 -6.15 -2.49 -8.84
CA SER A 253 -4.93 -2.65 -9.65
C SER A 253 -4.74 -1.51 -10.67
N LEU A 254 -5.82 -1.00 -11.25
CA LEU A 254 -5.77 0.14 -12.18
C LEU A 254 -5.31 1.41 -11.46
N ILE A 255 -5.89 1.69 -10.29
CA ILE A 255 -5.52 2.85 -9.48
C ILE A 255 -4.08 2.72 -9.00
N ASN A 256 -3.66 1.55 -8.51
CA ASN A 256 -2.28 1.32 -8.08
C ASN A 256 -1.28 1.52 -9.23
N THR A 257 -1.60 1.03 -10.43
CA THR A 257 -0.77 1.24 -11.63
C THR A 257 -0.69 2.71 -12.02
N LEU A 258 -1.82 3.41 -11.99
CA LEU A 258 -1.89 4.86 -12.25
C LEU A 258 -1.05 5.64 -11.23
N THR A 259 -1.21 5.34 -9.94
CA THR A 259 -0.44 5.96 -8.85
C THR A 259 1.05 5.75 -9.05
N GLY A 260 1.49 4.50 -9.29
CA GLY A 260 2.91 4.19 -9.51
C GLY A 260 3.48 4.94 -10.72
N PHE A 261 2.74 5.01 -11.83
CA PHE A 261 3.16 5.77 -13.02
C PHE A 261 3.25 7.28 -12.74
N LEU A 262 2.22 7.86 -12.10
CA LEU A 262 2.20 9.28 -11.75
C LEU A 262 3.36 9.61 -10.82
N TYR A 263 3.63 8.80 -9.80
CA TYR A 263 4.75 9.00 -8.88
C TYR A 263 6.10 8.94 -9.60
N VAL A 264 6.33 7.95 -10.47
CA VAL A 264 7.56 7.94 -11.28
C VAL A 264 7.66 9.20 -12.15
N TYR A 265 6.55 9.67 -12.71
CA TYR A 265 6.56 10.86 -13.56
C TYR A 265 6.87 12.15 -12.77
N ILE A 266 6.22 12.38 -11.62
CA ILE A 266 6.42 13.60 -10.81
C ILE A 266 7.80 13.66 -10.14
N GLN A 267 8.46 12.51 -9.89
CA GLN A 267 9.81 12.50 -9.30
C GLN A 267 10.90 12.81 -10.34
N ASN A 268 10.63 12.59 -11.63
CA ASN A 268 11.63 12.70 -12.70
C ASN A 268 11.42 13.91 -13.62
N ASN A 269 10.28 14.60 -13.53
CA ASN A 269 9.96 15.72 -14.42
C ASN A 269 9.43 16.90 -13.60
N GLU A 270 9.72 18.11 -14.06
CA GLU A 270 9.02 19.30 -13.56
C GLU A 270 7.56 19.25 -14.05
N VAL A 271 6.64 19.24 -13.10
CA VAL A 271 5.22 19.03 -13.37
C VAL A 271 4.36 20.13 -12.75
N ASN A 272 3.19 20.35 -13.35
CA ASN A 272 2.21 21.28 -12.81
C ASN A 272 1.55 20.73 -11.54
N GLN A 273 1.16 21.63 -10.64
CA GLN A 273 0.55 21.30 -9.34
C GLN A 273 -0.66 20.36 -9.44
N TRP A 274 -1.47 20.45 -10.50
CA TRP A 274 -2.64 19.58 -10.66
C TRP A 274 -2.25 18.09 -10.80
N MET A 275 -1.11 17.79 -11.42
CA MET A 275 -0.61 16.42 -11.60
C MET A 275 -0.13 15.85 -10.27
N ILE A 276 0.55 16.68 -9.48
CA ILE A 276 1.02 16.35 -8.14
C ILE A 276 -0.17 16.02 -7.24
N THR A 277 -1.17 16.91 -7.21
CA THR A 277 -2.41 16.68 -6.46
C THR A 277 -3.10 15.38 -6.92
N LEU A 278 -3.18 15.12 -8.23
CA LEU A 278 -3.76 13.88 -8.75
C LEU A 278 -3.01 12.63 -8.28
N ALA A 279 -1.67 12.66 -8.24
CA ALA A 279 -0.84 11.55 -7.76
C ALA A 279 -1.12 11.23 -6.29
N GLU A 280 -1.22 12.26 -5.45
CA GLU A 280 -1.51 12.12 -4.01
C GLU A 280 -2.92 11.62 -3.75
N PHE A 281 -3.91 12.15 -4.49
CA PHE A 281 -5.27 11.62 -4.43
C PHE A 281 -5.32 10.17 -4.88
N ALA A 282 -4.63 9.81 -5.96
CA ALA A 282 -4.58 8.43 -6.43
C ALA A 282 -3.95 7.51 -5.35
N TRP A 283 -2.85 7.95 -4.71
CA TRP A 283 -2.22 7.21 -3.61
C TRP A 283 -3.14 7.01 -2.41
N LEU A 284 -3.85 8.04 -1.97
CA LEU A 284 -4.86 7.92 -0.92
C LEU A 284 -5.96 6.91 -1.27
N HIS A 285 -6.41 6.90 -2.53
CA HIS A 285 -7.48 6.01 -2.99
C HIS A 285 -7.04 4.55 -3.14
N VAL A 286 -5.76 4.26 -3.39
CA VAL A 286 -5.21 2.89 -3.38
C VAL A 286 -5.59 2.20 -2.06
N HIS A 287 -5.31 2.86 -0.95
CA HIS A 287 -5.52 2.30 0.40
C HIS A 287 -6.96 2.50 0.92
N GLY A 288 -7.64 3.55 0.46
CA GLY A 288 -9.01 3.86 0.89
C GLY A 288 -10.08 2.94 0.27
N ILE A 289 -9.93 2.57 -0.99
CA ILE A 289 -10.92 1.76 -1.73
C ILE A 289 -10.84 0.28 -1.34
N GLY A 290 -9.63 -0.25 -1.12
CA GLY A 290 -9.43 -1.67 -0.73
C GLY A 290 -10.17 -2.05 0.55
N ASN A 291 -10.16 -1.17 1.55
CA ASN A 291 -10.81 -1.40 2.84
C ASN A 291 -12.33 -1.19 2.84
N SER A 292 -12.83 -0.22 2.06
CA SER A 292 -14.26 0.11 2.04
C SER A 292 -15.08 -0.91 1.25
N ALA A 293 -14.50 -1.54 0.22
CA ALA A 293 -15.14 -2.63 -0.51
C ALA A 293 -15.24 -3.92 0.34
N LEU A 294 -14.24 -4.24 1.15
CA LEU A 294 -14.26 -5.43 2.02
C LEU A 294 -15.37 -5.39 3.09
N PHE A 295 -15.77 -4.19 3.52
CA PHE A 295 -16.81 -3.95 4.54
C PHE A 295 -18.23 -3.81 3.97
N LEU A 296 -18.38 -3.34 2.73
CA LEU A 296 -19.71 -3.13 2.12
C LEU A 296 -20.36 -4.42 1.58
N PHE A 297 -19.62 -5.54 1.56
CA PHE A 297 -20.03 -6.75 0.85
C PHE A 297 -19.95 -8.06 1.68
N ASN A 298 -19.83 -7.97 3.01
CA ASN A 298 -20.26 -9.03 3.95
C ASN A 298 -21.63 -8.69 4.53
#